data_AF-A0A8S2WCK6-F1
#
_entry.id   AF-A0A8S2WCK6-F1
#
_cell.length_a   1.000
_cell.length_b   1.000
_cell.length_c   1.000
_cell.angle_alpha   90.00
_cell.angle_beta   90.00
_cell.angle_gamma   90.00
#
_symmetry.space_group_name_H-M   'P 1'
#
loop_
_entity.id
_entity.type
_entity.pdbx_description
1 polymer ?
#
loop_
_entity_poly.entity_id
_entity_poly.type
_entity_poly.pdbx_seq_one_letter_code
_entity_poly.pdbx_strand_id
1 'polypeptide(L)' 'NQDLAVALTDWLFKQRGVLRSRNIHHYLKSDKSTPRFYTVKNDIVFNVQFDEFVHGKWMPFNGTDVQLEFVR' A
#
# COMPACT_ATOMS: atom_id res chain seq x y z
N ASN A 1 24.14 -23.92 -5.76
CA ASN A 1 24.14 -22.73 -4.86
C ASN A 1 24.03 -21.40 -5.63
N GLN A 2 24.26 -21.38 -6.94
CA GLN A 2 24.15 -20.17 -7.78
C GLN A 2 22.78 -19.48 -7.68
N ASP A 3 21.68 -20.18 -7.90
CA ASP A 3 20.33 -19.57 -7.90
C ASP A 3 19.99 -18.91 -6.57
N LEU A 4 20.42 -19.53 -5.46
CA LEU A 4 20.27 -18.97 -4.12
C LEU A 4 21.09 -17.68 -3.96
N ALA A 5 22.35 -17.67 -4.41
CA ALA A 5 23.20 -16.49 -4.34
C ALA A 5 22.62 -15.31 -5.12
N VAL A 6 22.06 -15.57 -6.32
CA VAL A 6 21.37 -14.55 -7.13
C VAL A 6 20.13 -14.04 -6.41
N ALA A 7 19.24 -14.92 -5.96
CA ALA A 7 18.00 -14.51 -5.27
C ALA A 7 18.27 -13.70 -3.99
N LEU A 8 19.31 -14.07 -3.23
CA LEU A 8 19.74 -13.30 -2.05
C LEU A 8 20.27 -11.93 -2.43
N THR A 9 21.07 -11.84 -3.50
CA THR A 9 21.63 -10.59 -4.01
C THR A 9 20.51 -9.64 -4.46
N ASP A 10 19.55 -10.14 -5.24
CA ASP A 10 18.39 -9.36 -5.71
C ASP A 10 17.53 -8.85 -4.54
N TRP A 11 17.34 -9.68 -3.51
CA TRP A 11 16.58 -9.28 -2.32
C TRP A 11 17.33 -8.24 -1.47
N LEU A 12 18.62 -8.47 -1.18
CA LEU A 12 19.46 -7.58 -0.38
C LEU A 12 19.58 -6.19 -1.02
N PHE A 13 19.76 -6.14 -2.34
CA PHE A 13 19.91 -4.88 -3.08
C PHE A 13 18.58 -4.27 -3.55
N LYS A 14 17.44 -4.67 -2.95
CA LYS A 14 16.12 -4.06 -3.19
C LYS A 14 15.66 -4.14 -4.65
N GLN A 15 16.09 -5.17 -5.37
CA GLN A 15 15.65 -5.48 -6.73
C GLN A 15 14.41 -6.40 -6.75
N ARG A 16 14.11 -7.06 -5.63
CA ARG A 16 12.94 -7.94 -5.43
C ARG A 16 12.34 -7.76 -4.04
N GLY A 17 11.01 -7.92 -3.93
CA GLY A 17 10.30 -7.90 -2.63
C GLY A 17 10.19 -6.51 -2.01
N VAL A 18 10.09 -5.47 -2.84
CA VAL A 18 9.95 -4.08 -2.40
C VAL A 18 8.56 -3.59 -2.71
N LEU A 19 7.85 -3.17 -1.68
CA LEU A 19 6.53 -2.55 -1.78
C LEU A 19 6.60 -1.07 -1.46
N ARG A 20 5.69 -0.29 -2.05
CA ARG A 20 5.42 1.10 -1.64
C ARG A 20 3.92 1.35 -1.59
N SER A 21 3.51 2.23 -0.69
CA SER A 21 2.15 2.79 -0.64
C SER A 21 2.11 4.18 -1.28
N ARG A 22 1.06 4.49 -2.03
CA ARG A 22 0.81 5.80 -2.64
C ARG A 22 -0.68 6.16 -2.60
N ASN A 23 -0.97 7.41 -2.95
CA ASN A 23 -2.33 7.93 -3.10
C ASN A 23 -3.21 7.62 -1.89
N ILE A 24 -2.68 7.84 -0.68
CA ILE A 24 -3.43 7.68 0.55
C ILE A 24 -4.43 8.83 0.64
N HIS A 25 -5.71 8.51 0.69
CA HIS A 25 -6.75 9.50 0.85
C HIS A 25 -7.98 8.89 1.51
N HIS A 26 -8.73 9.75 2.20
CA HIS A 26 -9.97 9.38 2.86
C HIS A 26 -11.01 10.47 2.63
N TYR A 27 -12.28 10.09 2.67
CA TYR A 27 -13.39 11.01 2.49
C TYR A 27 -14.67 10.49 3.12
N LEU A 28 -15.61 11.39 3.38
CA LEU A 28 -16.97 11.02 3.78
C LEU A 28 -17.68 10.29 2.64
N LYS A 29 -18.30 9.15 2.95
CA LYS A 29 -19.01 8.35 1.94
C LYS A 29 -20.16 9.12 1.27
N SER A 30 -20.75 10.09 1.96
CA SER A 30 -21.89 10.88 1.51
C SER A 30 -21.55 11.84 0.37
N ASP A 31 -20.50 12.65 0.52
CA ASP A 31 -20.19 13.78 -0.37
C ASP A 31 -18.78 13.72 -0.97
N LYS A 32 -18.00 12.71 -0.61
CA LYS A 32 -16.59 12.54 -1.01
C LYS A 32 -15.68 13.71 -0.60
N SER A 33 -16.08 14.50 0.39
CA SER A 33 -15.25 15.55 0.96
C SER A 33 -14.31 15.00 2.03
N THR A 34 -13.16 15.66 2.20
CA THR A 34 -12.21 15.40 3.28
C THR A 34 -12.35 16.52 4.31
N PRO A 35 -13.23 16.38 5.32
CA PRO A 35 -13.43 17.42 6.32
C PRO A 35 -12.19 17.58 7.21
N ARG A 36 -12.01 18.77 7.78
CA ARG A 36 -10.92 19.04 8.75
C ARG A 36 -11.06 18.20 10.02
N PHE A 37 -12.30 17.89 10.41
CA PHE A 37 -12.62 17.07 11.58
C PHE A 37 -13.76 16.13 11.26
N TYR A 38 -13.62 14.88 11.69
CA TYR A 38 -14.68 13.88 11.66
C TYR A 38 -15.49 13.91 12.95
N THR A 39 -16.78 13.61 12.85
CA THR A 39 -17.66 13.43 14.00
C THR A 39 -17.96 11.95 14.23
N VAL A 40 -18.38 11.63 15.46
CA VAL A 40 -18.78 10.28 15.84
C VAL A 40 -19.90 9.81 14.89
N LYS A 41 -19.76 8.57 14.37
CA LYS A 41 -20.64 7.95 13.36
C LYS A 41 -20.55 8.55 11.95
N ASN A 42 -19.46 9.23 11.60
CA ASN A 42 -19.21 9.51 10.18
C ASN A 42 -18.86 8.23 9.42
N ASP A 43 -19.61 7.98 8.35
CA ASP A 43 -19.28 6.95 7.38
C ASP A 43 -18.18 7.48 6.45
N ILE A 44 -17.03 6.80 6.45
CA ILE A 44 -15.86 7.17 5.66
C ILE A 44 -15.46 6.06 4.70
N VAL A 45 -14.77 6.44 3.64
CA VAL A 45 -14.04 5.55 2.75
C VAL A 45 -12.56 5.88 2.86
N PHE A 46 -11.73 4.86 3.04
CA PHE A 46 -10.28 4.97 3.03
C PHE A 46 -9.73 4.25 1.79
N ASN A 47 -8.84 4.92 1.06
CA ASN A 47 -8.19 4.38 -0.12
C ASN A 47 -6.68 4.49 0.01
N VAL A 48 -6.01 3.42 -0.38
CA VAL A 48 -4.56 3.34 -0.51
C VAL A 48 -4.23 2.47 -1.71
N GLN A 49 -3.17 2.83 -2.42
CA GLN A 49 -2.65 2.04 -3.54
C GLN A 49 -1.29 1.48 -3.16
N PHE A 50 -1.05 0.22 -3.51
CA PHE A 50 0.23 -0.44 -3.31
C PHE A 50 0.84 -0.80 -4.66
N ASP A 51 2.14 -0.53 -4.80
CA ASP A 51 2.92 -1.01 -5.95
C ASP A 51 4.06 -1.92 -5.45
N GLU A 52 4.42 -2.90 -6.26
CA GLU A 52 5.62 -3.71 -6.13
C GLU A 52 6.67 -3.31 -7.17
N PHE A 53 7.93 -3.30 -6.77
CA PHE A 53 9.04 -3.10 -7.69
C PHE A 53 9.45 -4.42 -8.34
N VAL A 54 9.24 -4.52 -9.66
CA VAL A 54 9.50 -5.71 -10.46
C VAL A 54 10.26 -5.30 -11.71
N HIS A 55 11.46 -5.88 -11.91
CA HIS A 55 12.31 -5.64 -13.09
C HIS A 55 12.54 -4.15 -13.42
N GLY A 56 12.84 -3.34 -12.40
CA GLY A 56 13.13 -1.92 -12.61
C GLY A 56 11.90 -1.01 -12.74
N LYS A 57 10.68 -1.57 -12.63
CA LYS A 57 9.42 -0.83 -12.78
C LYS A 57 8.50 -1.06 -11.59
N TRP A 58 7.67 -0.07 -11.32
CA TRP A 58 6.62 -0.19 -10.32
C TRP A 58 5.34 -0.68 -10.99
N MET A 59 4.78 -1.77 -10.47
CA MET A 59 3.55 -2.39 -10.95
C MET A 59 2.54 -2.52 -9.80
N PRO A 60 1.22 -2.55 -10.07
CA PRO A 60 0.23 -2.74 -9.02
C PRO A 60 0.49 -4.00 -8.21
N PHE A 61 0.50 -3.87 -6.88
CA PHE A 61 0.63 -5.00 -5.98
C PHE A 61 -0.70 -5.74 -5.84
N ASN A 62 -0.65 -7.08 -5.87
CA ASN A 62 -1.82 -7.93 -5.66
C ASN A 62 -1.73 -8.63 -4.30
N GLY A 63 -2.37 -8.05 -3.29
CA GLY A 63 -2.49 -8.61 -1.95
C GLY A 63 -3.93 -9.01 -1.64
N THR A 64 -4.12 -10.13 -0.94
CA THR A 64 -5.46 -10.64 -0.57
C THR A 64 -5.80 -10.45 0.91
N ASP A 65 -4.81 -10.02 1.68
CA ASP A 65 -4.77 -10.04 3.15
C ASP A 65 -4.40 -8.66 3.74
N VAL A 66 -4.69 -7.58 3.02
CA VAL A 66 -4.46 -6.21 3.51
C VAL A 66 -5.51 -5.85 4.55
N GLN A 67 -5.05 -5.47 5.75
CA GLN A 67 -5.91 -5.01 6.85
C GLN A 67 -5.72 -3.51 7.12
N LEU A 68 -6.80 -2.84 7.52
CA LEU A 68 -6.80 -1.46 8.01
C LEU A 68 -7.19 -1.45 9.49
N GLU A 69 -6.41 -0.76 10.31
CA GLU A 69 -6.70 -0.56 11.74
C GLU A 69 -6.90 0.92 12.05
N PHE A 70 -7.96 1.23 12.80
CA PHE A 70 -8.17 2.55 13.38
C PHE A 70 -7.79 2.49 14.87
N VAL A 71 -6.61 3.00 15.19
CA VAL A 71 -6.10 3.09 16.57
C VAL A 71 -6.33 4.49 17.14
N ARG A 72 -6.53 4.57 18.47
CA ARG A 72 -6.79 5.81 19.21
C ARG A 72 -5.50 6.49 19.65
#